data_AF-A0A957FJV6-F1
#
_entry.id   AF-A0A957FJV6-F1
#
_cell.length_a   1.000
_cell.length_b   1.000
_cell.length_c   1.000
_cell.angle_alpha   90.00
_cell.angle_beta   90.00
_cell.angle_gamma   90.00
#
_symmetry.space_group_name_H-M   'P 1'
#
loop_
_entity.id
_entity.type
_entity.pdbx_description
1 polymer ?
#
loop_
_entity_poly.entity_id
_entity_poly.type
_entity_poly.pdbx_seq_one_letter_code
_entity_poly.pdbx_strand_id
1 'polypeptide(L)'
;DAALALGLLHVIIREKLYDEPFVTRWCAGFAELAAQVAPYTPQLVANLTGLTPAVIEETARAYAGVSPATIITGRGIDQIGANSLPTQRAIACLRAVTGNVDVPGAAHLAEMPDFVPEIDLELSHLLPERQRAKQLGASFLRLQSYAGYERVFEQTVKGNGRLPHRYLTSAHPNLIWRAMLTGKPYPIRAMIVMGSNPLSAHADTKLIYQALKSLDLLVALELTRTPTSMLADYVLPIAGGLERPVLQTNAGTANIAYGGNSAVAPYYERRTDFDFWRELGLRMGQESYWPWQTFEESLDATLAPLGMSWAEFCETV
;
A
#
# COMPACT_ATOMS: atom_id res chain seq x y z
N ASP A 1 6.13 14.32 15.14
CA ASP A 1 4.99 13.38 15.13
C ASP A 1 5.20 12.18 16.05
N ALA A 2 6.21 11.33 15.83
CA ALA A 2 6.45 10.16 16.69
C ALA A 2 6.49 10.51 18.19
N ALA A 3 7.31 11.51 18.57
CA ALA A 3 7.41 11.98 19.95
C ALA A 3 6.08 12.52 20.49
N LEU A 4 5.29 13.19 19.65
CA LEU A 4 3.96 13.68 20.02
C LEU A 4 3.02 12.51 20.33
N ALA A 5 2.90 11.54 19.42
CA ALA A 5 2.03 10.38 19.62
C ALA A 5 2.40 9.56 20.87
N LEU A 6 3.71 9.39 21.13
CA LEU A 6 4.20 8.74 22.37
C LEU A 6 3.88 9.57 23.62
N GLY A 7 3.94 10.90 23.53
CA GLY A 7 3.50 11.82 24.58
C GLY A 7 2.00 11.75 24.87
N LEU A 8 1.18 11.64 23.83
CA LEU A 8 -0.27 11.46 24.01
C LEU A 8 -0.56 10.13 24.72
N LEU A 9 0.10 9.03 24.31
CA LEU A 9 0.01 7.74 24.99
C LEU A 9 0.43 7.83 26.46
N HIS A 10 1.53 8.54 26.74
CA HIS A 10 2.00 8.77 28.11
C HIS A 10 0.90 9.41 28.96
N VAL A 11 0.29 10.50 28.50
CA VAL A 11 -0.75 11.22 29.25
C VAL A 11 -1.98 10.33 29.44
N ILE A 12 -2.45 9.67 28.38
CA ILE A 12 -3.64 8.79 28.42
C ILE A 12 -3.45 7.64 29.41
N ILE A 13 -2.29 6.99 29.42
CA ILE A 13 -1.99 5.88 30.33
C ILE A 13 -1.83 6.38 31.77
N ARG A 14 -1.08 7.47 31.97
CA ARG A 14 -0.84 8.08 33.30
C ARG A 14 -2.16 8.50 33.97
N GLU A 15 -3.06 9.10 33.21
CA GLU A 15 -4.35 9.60 33.70
C GLU A 15 -5.47 8.54 33.67
N LYS A 16 -5.16 7.31 33.24
CA LYS A 16 -6.12 6.20 33.09
C LYS A 16 -7.33 6.55 32.22
N LEU A 17 -7.08 7.22 31.11
CA LEU A 17 -8.09 7.62 30.11
C LEU A 17 -8.25 6.57 28.99
N TYR A 18 -7.63 5.41 29.12
CA TYR A 18 -7.73 4.31 28.15
C TYR A 18 -8.99 3.46 28.41
N ASP A 19 -9.47 2.78 27.38
CA ASP A 19 -10.57 1.81 27.47
C ASP A 19 -10.04 0.51 28.10
N GLU A 20 -10.15 0.40 29.43
CA GLU A 20 -9.67 -0.76 30.19
C GLU A 20 -10.30 -2.10 29.76
N PRO A 21 -11.62 -2.21 29.54
CA PRO A 21 -12.22 -3.41 28.97
C PRO A 21 -11.63 -3.82 27.62
N PHE A 22 -11.45 -2.86 26.70
CA PHE A 22 -10.87 -3.14 25.38
C PHE A 22 -9.41 -3.57 25.49
N VAL A 23 -8.60 -2.84 26.26
CA VAL A 23 -7.19 -3.15 26.49
C VAL A 23 -7.03 -4.55 27.08
N THR A 24 -7.83 -4.89 28.08
CA THR A 24 -7.75 -6.20 28.75
C THR A 24 -8.14 -7.35 27.82
N ARG A 25 -9.14 -7.15 26.96
CA ARG A 25 -9.69 -8.21 26.12
C ARG A 25 -8.95 -8.38 24.80
N TRP A 26 -8.49 -7.29 24.20
CA TRP A 26 -8.07 -7.26 22.79
C TRP A 26 -6.63 -6.77 22.57
N CYS A 27 -5.95 -6.27 23.61
CA CYS A 27 -4.57 -5.81 23.48
C CYS A 27 -3.59 -6.77 24.16
N ALA A 28 -2.39 -6.88 23.58
CA ALA A 28 -1.24 -7.54 24.19
C ALA A 28 -0.11 -6.53 24.36
N GLY A 29 0.70 -6.69 25.41
CA GLY A 29 1.88 -5.85 25.64
C GLY A 29 1.59 -4.46 26.23
N PHE A 30 0.45 -4.26 26.89
CA PHE A 30 0.07 -2.94 27.43
C PHE A 30 1.02 -2.46 28.54
N ALA A 31 1.48 -3.35 29.42
CA ALA A 31 2.44 -3.02 30.46
C ALA A 31 3.79 -2.57 29.87
N GLU A 32 4.25 -3.25 28.83
CA GLU A 32 5.46 -2.93 28.08
C GLU A 32 5.30 -1.59 27.35
N LEU A 33 4.13 -1.32 26.76
CA LEU A 33 3.81 -0.03 26.17
C LEU A 33 3.86 1.08 27.23
N ALA A 34 3.22 0.89 28.38
CA ALA A 34 3.20 1.86 29.47
C ALA A 34 4.62 2.19 29.96
N ALA A 35 5.46 1.16 30.14
CA ALA A 35 6.87 1.35 30.49
C ALA A 35 7.64 2.09 29.39
N GLN A 36 7.39 1.77 28.12
CA GLN A 36 8.05 2.39 26.97
C GLN A 36 7.69 3.87 26.80
N VAL A 37 6.46 4.26 27.10
CA VAL A 37 6.01 5.66 26.97
C VAL A 37 6.22 6.49 28.24
N ALA A 38 6.51 5.87 29.39
CA ALA A 38 6.75 6.57 30.65
C ALA A 38 7.77 7.73 30.55
N PRO A 39 8.89 7.61 29.79
CA PRO A 39 9.84 8.71 29.62
C PRO A 39 9.33 9.90 28.80
N TYR A 40 8.28 9.72 27.98
CA TYR A 40 7.74 10.74 27.08
C TYR A 40 6.80 11.72 27.80
N THR A 41 7.32 12.35 28.85
CA THR A 41 6.58 13.37 29.62
C THR A 41 6.19 14.56 28.73
N PRO A 42 5.10 15.29 29.04
CA PRO A 42 4.72 16.49 28.29
C PRO A 42 5.86 17.51 28.15
N GLN A 43 6.74 17.64 29.14
CA GLN A 43 7.91 18.52 29.06
C GLN A 43 8.97 18.03 28.08
N LEU A 44 9.27 16.72 28.06
CA LEU A 44 10.20 16.17 27.07
C LEU A 44 9.64 16.34 25.65
N VAL A 45 8.36 16.04 25.48
CA VAL A 45 7.70 16.10 24.17
C VAL A 45 7.58 17.55 23.68
N ALA A 46 7.31 18.50 24.57
CA ALA A 46 7.37 19.94 24.27
C ALA A 46 8.75 20.32 23.70
N ASN A 47 9.83 19.90 24.36
CA ASN A 47 11.20 20.19 23.91
C ASN A 47 11.50 19.59 22.51
N LEU A 48 10.94 18.42 22.18
CA LEU A 48 11.16 17.75 20.90
C LEU A 48 10.29 18.29 19.76
N THR A 49 9.14 18.88 20.07
CA THR A 49 8.12 19.24 19.08
C THR A 49 7.95 20.75 18.90
N GLY A 50 8.40 21.56 19.86
CA GLY A 50 8.12 22.99 19.91
C GLY A 50 6.72 23.34 20.44
N LEU A 51 5.93 22.35 20.88
CA LEU A 51 4.63 22.57 21.52
C LEU A 51 4.80 22.93 23.00
N THR A 52 3.74 23.39 23.66
CA THR A 52 3.72 23.54 25.12
C THR A 52 3.24 22.25 25.79
N PRO A 53 3.68 21.95 27.04
CA PRO A 53 3.17 20.82 27.80
C PRO A 53 1.64 20.82 27.92
N ALA A 54 1.04 22.01 28.11
CA ALA A 54 -0.40 22.17 28.23
C ALA A 54 -1.15 21.71 26.97
N VAL A 55 -0.68 22.11 25.77
CA VAL A 55 -1.30 21.68 24.50
C VAL A 55 -1.22 20.17 24.31
N ILE A 56 -0.10 19.54 24.71
CA ILE A 56 0.06 18.08 24.62
C ILE A 56 -0.94 17.37 25.54
N GLU A 57 -1.07 17.82 26.78
CA GLU A 57 -2.03 17.25 27.73
C GLU A 57 -3.49 17.47 27.29
N GLU A 58 -3.83 18.67 26.85
CA GLU A 58 -5.16 19.00 26.34
C GLU A 58 -5.51 18.14 25.12
N THR A 59 -4.58 17.97 24.19
CA THR A 59 -4.78 17.12 23.00
C THR A 59 -5.01 15.66 23.40
N ALA A 60 -4.25 15.15 24.36
CA ALA A 60 -4.40 13.77 24.83
C ALA A 60 -5.77 13.55 25.50
N ARG A 61 -6.18 14.48 26.37
CA ARG A 61 -7.49 14.44 27.03
C ARG A 61 -8.64 14.60 26.04
N ALA A 62 -8.51 15.49 25.05
CA ALA A 62 -9.51 15.67 24.01
C ALA A 62 -9.67 14.41 23.15
N TYR A 63 -8.57 13.79 22.72
CA TYR A 63 -8.61 12.56 21.93
C TYR A 63 -9.22 11.39 22.70
N ALA A 64 -8.82 11.19 23.97
CA ALA A 64 -9.33 10.09 24.78
C ALA A 64 -10.73 10.34 25.36
N GLY A 65 -11.11 11.61 25.55
CA GLY A 65 -12.40 12.01 26.11
C GLY A 65 -13.56 12.04 25.11
N VAL A 66 -13.29 11.90 23.81
CA VAL A 66 -14.30 11.81 22.75
C VAL A 66 -14.24 10.43 22.12
N SER A 67 -15.36 9.72 22.12
CA SER A 67 -15.53 8.45 21.41
C SER A 67 -16.83 8.47 20.63
N PRO A 68 -16.85 8.07 19.34
CA PRO A 68 -15.70 7.58 18.57
C PRO A 68 -14.74 8.71 18.12
N ALA A 69 -13.45 8.40 18.01
CA ALA A 69 -12.45 9.31 17.44
C ALA A 69 -11.55 8.60 16.42
N THR A 70 -11.23 9.31 15.33
CA THR A 70 -10.37 8.79 14.25
C THR A 70 -9.12 9.65 14.10
N ILE A 71 -7.98 8.98 13.91
CA ILE A 71 -6.74 9.60 13.41
C ILE A 71 -6.52 9.08 12.00
N ILE A 72 -6.42 9.96 11.00
CA ILE A 72 -6.08 9.57 9.61
C ILE A 72 -4.62 9.92 9.36
N THR A 73 -3.88 8.99 8.74
CA THR A 73 -2.49 9.19 8.35
C THR A 73 -2.37 9.25 6.84
N GLY A 74 -1.24 9.75 6.35
CA GLY A 74 -0.91 9.70 4.93
C GLY A 74 0.53 10.15 4.70
N ARG A 75 0.79 10.69 3.51
CA ARG A 75 2.15 11.02 3.01
C ARG A 75 3.01 11.79 4.01
N GLY A 76 2.43 12.71 4.79
CA GLY A 76 3.16 13.48 5.80
C GLY A 76 3.84 12.62 6.87
N ILE A 77 3.31 11.44 7.20
CA ILE A 77 3.91 10.47 8.13
C ILE A 77 4.64 9.36 7.38
N ASP A 78 4.20 9.00 6.18
CA ASP A 78 4.80 7.91 5.41
C ASP A 78 6.19 8.28 4.87
N GLN A 79 6.50 9.58 4.74
CA GLN A 79 7.72 10.07 4.09
C GLN A 79 8.71 10.80 5.03
N ILE A 80 8.62 10.60 6.36
CA ILE A 80 9.55 11.21 7.36
C ILE A 80 10.75 10.32 7.72
N GLY A 81 11.10 9.38 6.83
CA GLY A 81 12.25 8.50 6.99
C GLY A 81 12.12 7.53 8.17
N ALA A 82 13.16 7.42 9.00
CA ALA A 82 13.24 6.43 10.09
C ALA A 82 12.12 6.56 11.13
N ASN A 83 11.51 7.75 11.24
CA ASN A 83 10.43 8.00 12.19
C ASN A 83 9.04 7.59 11.68
N SER A 84 8.90 7.18 10.42
CA SER A 84 7.60 6.78 9.85
C SER A 84 7.00 5.58 10.61
N LEU A 85 7.76 4.49 10.70
CA LEU A 85 7.32 3.26 11.38
C LEU A 85 6.96 3.46 12.87
N PRO A 86 7.81 4.08 13.72
CA PRO A 86 7.44 4.31 15.12
C PRO A 86 6.24 5.26 15.26
N THR A 87 6.07 6.25 14.37
CA THR A 87 4.88 7.12 14.36
C THR A 87 3.61 6.32 14.06
N GLN A 88 3.63 5.51 12.98
CA GLN A 88 2.49 4.67 12.60
C GLN A 88 2.13 3.68 13.71
N ARG A 89 3.13 3.06 14.36
CA ARG A 89 2.90 2.19 15.52
C ARG A 89 2.30 2.92 16.71
N ALA A 90 2.78 4.12 17.05
CA ALA A 90 2.24 4.91 18.15
C ALA A 90 0.78 5.32 17.88
N ILE A 91 0.44 5.68 16.64
CA ILE A 91 -0.94 6.00 16.24
C ILE A 91 -1.84 4.75 16.30
N ALA A 92 -1.35 3.58 15.87
CA ALA A 92 -2.09 2.34 16.02
C ALA A 92 -2.35 2.01 17.50
N CYS A 93 -1.35 2.21 18.36
CA CYS A 93 -1.53 2.08 19.82
C CYS A 93 -2.53 3.08 20.37
N LEU A 94 -2.52 4.36 19.93
CA LEU A 94 -3.49 5.37 20.35
C LEU A 94 -4.93 4.90 20.07
N ARG A 95 -5.19 4.47 18.83
CA ARG A 95 -6.51 3.94 18.44
C ARG A 95 -6.91 2.75 19.32
N ALA A 96 -5.99 1.81 19.54
CA ALA A 96 -6.25 0.60 20.30
C ALA A 96 -6.52 0.88 21.79
N VAL A 97 -5.67 1.66 22.46
CA VAL A 97 -5.83 1.90 23.91
C VAL A 97 -7.06 2.74 24.22
N THR A 98 -7.57 3.53 23.29
CA THR A 98 -8.81 4.30 23.48
C THR A 98 -10.06 3.59 22.94
N GLY A 99 -9.98 2.31 22.57
CA GLY A 99 -11.12 1.55 22.04
C GLY A 99 -11.65 2.05 20.69
N ASN A 100 -10.87 2.87 19.98
CA ASN A 100 -11.23 3.49 18.70
C ASN A 100 -10.88 2.58 17.51
N VAL A 101 -11.21 1.28 17.63
CA VAL A 101 -10.98 0.25 16.62
C VAL A 101 -12.30 -0.43 16.30
N ASP A 102 -12.68 -0.37 15.04
CA ASP A 102 -13.86 -1.02 14.45
C ASP A 102 -15.20 -0.67 15.13
N VAL A 103 -15.34 0.60 15.51
CA VAL A 103 -16.62 1.20 15.93
C VAL A 103 -17.03 2.30 14.94
N PRO A 104 -18.33 2.50 14.66
CA PRO A 104 -18.79 3.52 13.72
C PRO A 104 -18.24 4.91 14.06
N GLY A 105 -17.57 5.57 13.12
CA GLY A 105 -16.93 6.88 13.31
C GLY A 105 -15.46 6.83 13.78
N ALA A 106 -14.93 5.64 14.11
CA ALA A 106 -13.53 5.42 14.47
C ALA A 106 -12.73 4.77 13.31
N ALA A 107 -11.57 4.19 13.62
CA ALA A 107 -10.77 3.45 12.64
C ALA A 107 -11.41 2.10 12.30
N HIS A 108 -12.01 2.00 11.13
CA HIS A 108 -12.66 0.79 10.63
C HIS A 108 -11.65 -0.28 10.18
N LEU A 109 -11.90 -1.53 10.55
CA LEU A 109 -11.21 -2.69 9.98
C LEU A 109 -12.07 -3.27 8.86
N ALA A 110 -11.59 -3.14 7.63
CA ALA A 110 -12.36 -3.55 6.47
C ALA A 110 -12.46 -5.08 6.34
N GLU A 111 -13.60 -5.53 5.82
CA GLU A 111 -13.88 -6.93 5.52
C GLU A 111 -13.48 -7.29 4.09
N MET A 112 -13.25 -8.58 3.84
CA MET A 112 -12.97 -9.05 2.49
C MET A 112 -14.17 -8.87 1.56
N PRO A 113 -13.93 -8.56 0.28
CA PRO A 113 -15.01 -8.44 -0.68
C PRO A 113 -15.72 -9.76 -0.97
N ASP A 114 -17.00 -9.65 -1.32
CA ASP A 114 -17.84 -10.77 -1.79
C ASP A 114 -17.66 -11.04 -3.31
N PHE A 115 -16.78 -10.29 -3.97
CA PHE A 115 -16.34 -10.46 -5.36
C PHE A 115 -14.87 -10.92 -5.40
N VAL A 116 -14.32 -11.27 -6.57
CA VAL A 116 -12.92 -11.70 -6.68
C VAL A 116 -11.98 -10.52 -6.35
N PRO A 117 -11.20 -10.57 -5.27
CA PRO A 117 -10.31 -9.45 -4.92
C PRO A 117 -9.10 -9.38 -5.85
N GLU A 118 -8.58 -8.16 -6.07
CA GLU A 118 -7.30 -7.96 -6.79
C GLU A 118 -6.17 -8.84 -6.27
N ILE A 119 -6.14 -9.12 -4.95
CA ILE A 119 -5.14 -9.96 -4.29
C ILE A 119 -5.08 -11.37 -4.90
N ASP A 120 -6.23 -11.92 -5.33
CA ASP A 120 -6.32 -13.25 -5.93
C ASP A 120 -5.83 -13.25 -7.38
N LEU A 121 -5.99 -12.12 -8.07
CA LEU A 121 -5.51 -11.92 -9.44
C LEU A 121 -3.98 -11.71 -9.52
N GLU A 122 -3.33 -11.37 -8.41
CA GLU A 122 -1.87 -11.21 -8.36
C GLU A 122 -1.11 -12.52 -8.60
N LEU A 123 -1.73 -13.67 -8.29
CA LEU A 123 -1.13 -15.01 -8.41
C LEU A 123 0.28 -15.14 -7.79
N SER A 124 0.60 -14.30 -6.79
CA SER A 124 1.94 -14.19 -6.20
C SER A 124 2.45 -15.52 -5.61
N HIS A 125 1.54 -16.41 -5.22
CA HIS A 125 1.85 -17.75 -4.70
C HIS A 125 2.46 -18.69 -5.77
N LEU A 126 2.25 -18.41 -7.06
CA LEU A 126 2.84 -19.18 -8.16
C LEU A 126 4.32 -18.85 -8.39
N LEU A 127 4.83 -17.75 -7.84
CA LEU A 127 6.23 -17.37 -7.99
C LEU A 127 7.13 -18.37 -7.25
N PRO A 128 8.05 -19.09 -7.95
CA PRO A 128 8.86 -20.12 -7.31
C PRO A 128 9.71 -19.55 -6.17
N GLU A 129 9.91 -20.32 -5.11
CA GLU A 129 10.71 -19.92 -3.94
C GLU A 129 12.10 -19.38 -4.32
N ARG A 130 12.77 -20.01 -5.30
CA ARG A 130 14.07 -19.54 -5.82
C ARG A 130 14.04 -18.13 -6.40
N GLN A 131 12.89 -17.64 -6.88
CA GLN A 131 12.72 -16.27 -7.35
C GLN A 131 12.29 -15.35 -6.21
N ARG A 132 11.40 -15.81 -5.32
CA ARG A 132 11.02 -15.09 -4.08
C ARG A 132 12.24 -14.75 -3.23
N ALA A 133 13.18 -15.69 -3.11
CA ALA A 133 14.46 -15.51 -2.39
C ALA A 133 15.36 -14.42 -2.97
N LYS A 134 15.15 -14.00 -4.23
CA LYS A 134 15.91 -12.92 -4.85
C LYS A 134 15.43 -11.54 -4.43
N GLN A 135 14.25 -11.39 -3.82
CA GLN A 135 13.67 -10.09 -3.49
C GLN A 135 14.70 -9.15 -2.82
N LEU A 136 14.99 -8.02 -3.47
CA LEU A 136 15.96 -7.06 -2.95
C LEU A 136 15.39 -6.37 -1.70
N GLY A 137 16.04 -6.59 -0.57
CA GLY A 137 15.65 -6.02 0.72
C GLY A 137 15.16 -7.05 1.74
N ALA A 138 14.90 -8.30 1.33
CA ALA A 138 14.33 -9.32 2.20
C ALA A 138 15.15 -9.60 3.49
N SER A 139 16.47 -9.37 3.48
CA SER A 139 17.34 -9.60 4.64
C SER A 139 17.14 -8.60 5.79
N PHE A 140 16.59 -7.42 5.53
CA PHE A 140 16.37 -6.38 6.56
C PHE A 140 14.92 -5.87 6.60
N LEU A 141 14.18 -5.95 5.49
CA LEU A 141 12.75 -5.69 5.43
C LEU A 141 11.95 -6.92 5.85
N ARG A 142 12.04 -7.31 7.12
CA ARG A 142 11.45 -8.56 7.61
C ARG A 142 9.95 -8.67 7.31
N LEU A 143 9.17 -7.61 7.56
CA LEU A 143 7.73 -7.61 7.29
C LEU A 143 7.41 -7.47 5.80
N GLN A 144 8.16 -6.65 5.08
CA GLN A 144 8.00 -6.47 3.63
C GLN A 144 8.85 -7.49 2.85
N SER A 145 8.70 -8.77 3.19
CA SER A 145 9.35 -9.88 2.50
C SER A 145 8.37 -11.02 2.28
N TYR A 146 8.62 -11.91 1.32
CA TYR A 146 7.75 -13.09 1.12
C TYR A 146 7.57 -13.92 2.42
N ALA A 147 8.67 -14.19 3.14
CA ALA A 147 8.61 -14.89 4.43
C ALA A 147 7.89 -14.07 5.52
N GLY A 148 8.07 -12.74 5.50
CA GLY A 148 7.33 -11.83 6.37
C GLY A 148 5.83 -11.84 6.12
N TYR A 149 5.46 -11.79 4.84
CA TYR A 149 4.08 -11.85 4.39
C TYR A 149 3.42 -13.15 4.80
N GLU A 150 4.07 -14.30 4.58
CA GLU A 150 3.54 -15.61 4.99
C GLU A 150 3.17 -15.62 6.49
N ARG A 151 4.05 -15.09 7.35
CA ARG A 151 3.78 -14.98 8.80
C ARG A 151 2.63 -14.04 9.13
N VAL A 152 2.48 -12.94 8.39
CA VAL A 152 1.37 -12.00 8.58
C VAL A 152 0.06 -12.64 8.10
N PHE A 153 0.08 -13.26 6.92
CA PHE A 153 -1.05 -13.95 6.31
C PHE A 153 -1.61 -15.05 7.22
N GLU A 154 -0.75 -15.87 7.82
CA GLU A 154 -1.14 -16.89 8.81
C GLU A 154 -1.95 -16.33 9.99
N GLN A 155 -1.76 -15.06 10.35
CA GLN A 155 -2.53 -14.41 11.41
C GLN A 155 -3.78 -13.72 10.88
N THR A 156 -3.70 -13.02 9.74
CA THR A 156 -4.84 -12.27 9.22
C THR A 156 -5.93 -13.18 8.67
N VAL A 157 -5.57 -14.30 8.04
CA VAL A 157 -6.54 -15.22 7.44
C VAL A 157 -7.49 -15.85 8.48
N LYS A 158 -7.03 -16.00 9.73
CA LYS A 158 -7.87 -16.50 10.84
C LYS A 158 -9.04 -15.59 11.16
N GLY A 159 -8.90 -14.29 10.91
CA GLY A 159 -9.94 -13.29 11.07
C GLY A 159 -10.67 -12.95 9.76
N ASN A 160 -10.59 -13.83 8.75
CA ASN A 160 -11.12 -13.59 7.40
C ASN A 160 -10.52 -12.33 6.72
N GLY A 161 -9.32 -11.88 7.12
CA GLY A 161 -8.65 -10.73 6.53
C GLY A 161 -7.46 -11.15 5.66
N ARG A 162 -7.33 -10.60 4.45
CA ARG A 162 -6.15 -10.78 3.59
C ARG A 162 -5.54 -9.43 3.26
N LEU A 163 -4.22 -9.33 3.44
CA LEU A 163 -3.46 -8.14 3.03
C LEU A 163 -2.90 -8.34 1.62
N PRO A 164 -2.76 -7.26 0.83
CA PRO A 164 -2.38 -7.34 -0.56
C PRO A 164 -0.92 -7.74 -0.66
N HIS A 165 -0.68 -8.85 -1.36
CA HIS A 165 0.62 -9.49 -1.41
C HIS A 165 1.65 -8.55 -2.08
N ARG A 166 1.27 -7.82 -3.14
CA ARG A 166 2.13 -6.86 -3.86
C ARG A 166 2.71 -5.75 -2.96
N TYR A 167 1.95 -5.20 -2.02
CA TYR A 167 2.46 -4.12 -1.14
C TYR A 167 3.40 -4.64 -0.05
N LEU A 168 3.29 -5.92 0.32
CA LEU A 168 4.08 -6.54 1.38
C LEU A 168 5.27 -7.34 0.85
N THR A 169 5.43 -7.47 -0.46
CA THR A 169 6.54 -8.24 -1.06
C THR A 169 7.29 -7.47 -2.16
N SER A 170 7.09 -6.14 -2.21
CA SER A 170 7.81 -5.26 -3.11
C SER A 170 9.32 -5.26 -2.84
N ALA A 171 10.12 -5.13 -3.90
CA ALA A 171 11.56 -4.93 -3.77
C ALA A 171 11.87 -3.51 -3.26
N HIS A 172 12.93 -3.35 -2.47
CA HIS A 172 13.36 -2.04 -1.99
C HIS A 172 13.83 -1.17 -3.17
N PRO A 173 13.18 -0.03 -3.47
CA PRO A 173 13.45 0.74 -4.69
C PRO A 173 14.91 1.15 -4.89
N ASN A 174 15.57 1.64 -3.84
CA ASN A 174 16.99 2.04 -3.94
C ASN A 174 17.93 0.87 -4.29
N LEU A 175 17.59 -0.36 -3.89
CA LEU A 175 18.40 -1.53 -4.24
C LEU A 175 18.23 -1.92 -5.71
N ILE A 176 17.04 -1.68 -6.29
CA ILE A 176 16.78 -1.87 -7.72
C ILE A 176 17.70 -0.96 -8.54
N TRP A 177 17.73 0.36 -8.23
CA TRP A 177 18.58 1.32 -8.93
C TRP A 177 20.07 0.97 -8.84
N ARG A 178 20.52 0.53 -7.66
CA ARG A 178 21.91 0.09 -7.45
C ARG A 178 22.23 -1.20 -8.19
N ALA A 179 21.30 -2.15 -8.24
CA ALA A 179 21.50 -3.41 -8.94
C ALA A 179 21.63 -3.21 -10.46
N MET A 180 20.91 -2.25 -11.04
CA MET A 180 21.08 -1.85 -12.45
C MET A 180 22.50 -1.38 -12.74
N LEU A 181 23.04 -0.49 -11.88
CA LEU A 181 24.36 0.10 -12.07
C LEU A 181 25.52 -0.85 -11.74
N THR A 182 25.37 -1.65 -10.69
CA THR A 182 26.48 -2.43 -10.13
C THR A 182 26.48 -3.90 -10.53
N GLY A 183 25.35 -4.39 -11.04
CA GLY A 183 25.14 -5.82 -11.28
C GLY A 183 25.06 -6.65 -10.00
N LYS A 184 24.98 -6.04 -8.80
CA LYS A 184 24.96 -6.72 -7.50
C LYS A 184 23.63 -6.51 -6.78
N PRO A 185 23.11 -7.54 -6.08
CA PRO A 185 23.63 -8.91 -5.98
C PRO A 185 23.50 -9.73 -7.28
N TYR A 186 22.72 -9.23 -8.24
CA TYR A 186 22.59 -9.75 -9.60
C TYR A 186 22.15 -8.59 -10.52
N PRO A 187 22.37 -8.68 -11.85
CA PRO A 187 22.03 -7.59 -12.75
C PRO A 187 20.52 -7.45 -12.96
N ILE A 188 20.07 -6.19 -13.03
CA ILE A 188 18.76 -5.81 -13.56
C ILE A 188 19.01 -5.08 -14.86
N ARG A 189 18.50 -5.64 -15.97
CA ARG A 189 18.81 -5.18 -17.33
C ARG A 189 17.60 -4.67 -18.10
N ALA A 190 16.39 -4.97 -17.61
CA ALA A 190 15.16 -4.50 -18.22
C ALA A 190 14.20 -3.91 -17.18
N MET A 191 13.43 -2.91 -17.58
CA MET A 191 12.36 -2.32 -16.77
C MET A 191 11.17 -1.93 -17.64
N ILE A 192 9.97 -2.24 -17.16
CA ILE A 192 8.71 -1.70 -17.68
C ILE A 192 8.21 -0.67 -16.66
N VAL A 193 8.00 0.56 -17.10
CA VAL A 193 7.45 1.66 -16.31
C VAL A 193 6.03 1.92 -16.82
N MET A 194 5.03 1.84 -15.95
CA MET A 194 3.63 2.03 -16.32
C MET A 194 3.00 3.12 -15.44
N GLY A 195 2.47 4.17 -16.08
CA GLY A 195 1.77 5.25 -15.40
C GLY A 195 2.58 5.93 -14.29
N SER A 196 3.92 5.96 -14.43
CA SER A 196 4.82 6.43 -13.39
C SER A 196 6.03 7.14 -14.00
N ASN A 197 6.60 8.08 -13.25
CA ASN A 197 7.79 8.82 -13.65
C ASN A 197 8.87 8.72 -12.56
N PRO A 198 9.56 7.57 -12.43
CA PRO A 198 10.54 7.32 -11.37
C PRO A 198 11.64 8.37 -11.29
N LEU A 199 12.03 8.97 -12.42
CA LEU A 199 13.05 10.02 -12.44
C LEU A 199 12.65 11.26 -11.64
N SER A 200 11.35 11.59 -11.57
CA SER A 200 10.83 12.72 -10.79
C SER A 200 10.20 12.31 -9.45
N ALA A 201 9.74 11.07 -9.30
CA ALA A 201 8.96 10.64 -8.15
C ALA A 201 9.80 10.08 -6.99
N HIS A 202 11.02 9.63 -7.24
CA HIS A 202 11.87 8.99 -6.22
C HIS A 202 13.04 9.89 -5.80
N ALA A 203 13.56 9.64 -4.60
CA ALA A 203 14.77 10.30 -4.10
C ALA A 203 16.01 9.88 -4.90
N ASP A 204 16.97 10.80 -4.99
CA ASP A 204 18.23 10.64 -5.73
C ASP A 204 18.03 10.51 -7.26
N THR A 205 17.49 11.57 -7.86
CA THR A 205 17.29 11.70 -9.32
C THR A 205 18.55 11.40 -10.13
N LYS A 206 19.76 11.73 -9.63
CA LYS A 206 21.02 11.48 -10.34
C LYS A 206 21.31 9.98 -10.41
N LEU A 207 21.17 9.26 -9.30
CA LEU A 207 21.29 7.81 -9.27
C LEU A 207 20.31 7.16 -10.26
N ILE A 208 19.04 7.58 -10.21
CA ILE A 208 17.97 7.01 -11.03
C ILE A 208 18.22 7.28 -12.52
N TYR A 209 18.62 8.50 -12.88
CA TYR A 209 18.98 8.84 -14.26
C TYR A 209 20.06 7.89 -14.81
N GLN A 210 21.13 7.66 -14.04
CA GLN A 210 22.19 6.76 -14.46
C GLN A 210 21.72 5.30 -14.52
N ALA A 211 20.91 4.88 -13.54
CA ALA A 211 20.38 3.52 -13.50
C ALA A 211 19.49 3.22 -14.71
N LEU A 212 18.56 4.11 -15.03
CA LEU A 212 17.67 3.96 -16.20
C LEU A 212 18.47 3.90 -17.51
N LYS A 213 19.50 4.74 -17.66
CA LYS A 213 20.39 4.72 -18.84
C LYS A 213 21.27 3.48 -18.97
N SER A 214 21.40 2.69 -17.90
CA SER A 214 22.24 1.48 -17.90
C SER A 214 21.50 0.21 -18.32
N LEU A 215 20.17 0.30 -18.50
CA LEU A 215 19.34 -0.80 -18.93
C LEU A 215 19.60 -1.18 -20.39
N ASP A 216 19.43 -2.46 -20.70
CA ASP A 216 19.39 -2.96 -22.09
C ASP A 216 18.00 -2.75 -22.71
N LEU A 217 16.96 -2.61 -21.88
CA LEU A 217 15.59 -2.39 -22.30
C LEU A 217 14.81 -1.57 -21.26
N LEU A 218 14.32 -0.41 -21.66
CA LEU A 218 13.38 0.41 -20.90
C LEU A 218 12.12 0.63 -21.74
N VAL A 219 10.99 0.12 -21.25
CA VAL A 219 9.66 0.31 -21.85
C VAL A 219 8.85 1.24 -20.96
N ALA A 220 8.26 2.28 -21.53
CA ALA A 220 7.41 3.23 -20.81
C ALA A 220 5.99 3.24 -21.38
N LEU A 221 5.01 2.92 -20.54
CA LEU A 221 3.58 3.00 -20.81
C LEU A 221 3.05 4.32 -20.24
N GLU A 222 2.78 5.28 -21.11
CA GLU A 222 2.61 6.69 -20.72
C GLU A 222 1.50 7.40 -21.51
N LEU A 223 0.83 8.34 -20.82
CA LEU A 223 -0.16 9.23 -21.45
C LEU A 223 0.49 10.45 -22.11
N THR A 224 1.61 10.90 -21.55
CA THR A 224 2.33 12.10 -21.98
C THR A 224 3.82 11.83 -21.97
N ARG A 225 4.61 12.65 -22.67
CA ARG A 225 6.07 12.53 -22.62
C ARG A 225 6.56 12.98 -21.24
N THR A 226 7.18 12.07 -20.50
CA THR A 226 7.75 12.32 -19.18
C THR A 226 9.29 12.27 -19.23
N PRO A 227 10.00 12.86 -18.26
CA PRO A 227 11.44 12.70 -18.13
C PRO A 227 11.90 11.23 -18.14
N THR A 228 11.12 10.31 -17.57
CA THR A 228 11.41 8.88 -17.66
C THR A 228 11.17 8.33 -19.06
N SER A 229 10.03 8.65 -19.70
CA SER A 229 9.72 8.15 -21.04
C SER A 229 10.71 8.62 -22.11
N MET A 230 11.33 9.78 -21.92
CA MET A 230 12.38 10.30 -22.80
C MET A 230 13.67 9.48 -22.78
N LEU A 231 13.85 8.59 -21.80
CA LEU A 231 14.97 7.66 -21.71
C LEU A 231 14.61 6.25 -22.22
N ALA A 232 13.34 5.98 -22.51
CA ALA A 232 12.87 4.65 -22.86
C ALA A 232 13.19 4.28 -24.31
N ASP A 233 13.49 3.00 -24.55
CA ASP A 233 13.64 2.43 -25.88
C ASP A 233 12.28 2.34 -26.60
N TYR A 234 11.22 2.05 -25.82
CA TYR A 234 9.86 2.02 -26.32
C TYR A 234 8.96 2.88 -25.44
N VAL A 235 8.20 3.78 -26.07
CA VAL A 235 7.12 4.53 -25.44
C VAL A 235 5.80 4.06 -26.04
N LEU A 236 4.96 3.42 -25.22
CA LEU A 236 3.68 2.86 -25.62
C LEU A 236 2.54 3.77 -25.13
N PRO A 237 1.66 4.24 -26.03
CA PRO A 237 0.55 5.09 -25.64
C PRO A 237 -0.53 4.27 -24.92
N ILE A 238 -0.84 4.64 -23.68
CA ILE A 238 -1.91 3.99 -22.90
C ILE A 238 -3.21 4.80 -22.91
N ALA A 239 -4.33 4.12 -22.71
CA ALA A 239 -5.64 4.72 -22.54
C ALA A 239 -5.72 5.49 -21.21
N GLY A 240 -6.28 6.70 -21.25
CA GLY A 240 -6.52 7.54 -20.08
C GLY A 240 -7.67 7.03 -19.20
N GLY A 241 -7.85 7.62 -18.02
CA GLY A 241 -8.88 7.19 -17.06
C GLY A 241 -10.32 7.29 -17.57
N LEU A 242 -10.59 8.13 -18.58
CA LEU A 242 -11.91 8.24 -19.23
C LEU A 242 -12.05 7.33 -20.46
N GLU A 243 -10.94 6.76 -20.94
CA GLU A 243 -10.86 5.98 -22.18
C GLU A 243 -10.97 4.47 -21.94
N ARG A 244 -11.10 4.05 -20.67
CA ARG A 244 -11.16 2.65 -20.27
C ARG A 244 -12.19 2.44 -19.16
N PRO A 245 -12.76 1.23 -19.05
CA PRO A 245 -13.47 0.82 -17.85
C PRO A 245 -12.61 1.01 -16.59
N VAL A 246 -13.24 1.30 -15.46
CA VAL A 246 -12.57 1.40 -14.16
C VAL A 246 -13.34 0.59 -13.14
N LEU A 247 -12.66 -0.34 -12.47
CA LEU A 247 -13.17 -1.02 -11.27
C LEU A 247 -12.14 -0.84 -10.16
N GLN A 248 -12.47 -0.04 -9.15
CA GLN A 248 -11.61 0.21 -7.99
C GLN A 248 -12.08 -0.62 -6.81
N THR A 249 -11.21 -1.52 -6.32
CA THR A 249 -11.56 -2.48 -5.26
C THR A 249 -10.78 -2.28 -3.95
N ASN A 250 -10.14 -1.12 -3.79
CA ASN A 250 -9.27 -0.82 -2.65
C ASN A 250 -8.21 -1.91 -2.39
N ALA A 251 -7.52 -2.34 -3.46
CA ALA A 251 -6.53 -3.42 -3.43
C ALA A 251 -7.08 -4.76 -2.91
N GLY A 252 -8.40 -4.98 -2.98
CA GLY A 252 -9.06 -6.19 -2.53
C GLY A 252 -9.11 -6.36 -1.01
N THR A 253 -8.90 -5.29 -0.23
CA THR A 253 -8.91 -5.37 1.25
C THR A 253 -10.18 -4.82 1.88
N ALA A 254 -11.15 -4.40 1.07
CA ALA A 254 -12.43 -3.87 1.54
C ALA A 254 -13.55 -4.38 0.64
N ASN A 255 -14.71 -4.66 1.23
CA ASN A 255 -15.94 -4.98 0.50
C ASN A 255 -16.60 -3.71 -0.09
N ILE A 256 -15.81 -2.98 -0.89
CA ILE A 256 -16.21 -1.74 -1.55
C ILE A 256 -15.62 -1.78 -2.95
N ALA A 257 -16.50 -1.72 -3.95
CA ALA A 257 -16.16 -1.55 -5.35
C ALA A 257 -16.87 -0.31 -5.91
N TYR A 258 -16.18 0.45 -6.74
CA TYR A 258 -16.78 1.55 -7.48
C TYR A 258 -16.08 1.77 -8.82
N GLY A 259 -16.80 2.37 -9.75
CA GLY A 259 -16.29 2.72 -11.06
C GLY A 259 -17.38 2.59 -12.13
N GLY A 260 -16.99 2.33 -13.37
CA GLY A 260 -17.94 2.25 -14.47
C GLY A 260 -17.27 2.18 -15.83
N ASN A 261 -18.10 2.17 -16.87
CA ASN A 261 -17.68 2.11 -18.27
C ASN A 261 -16.80 3.30 -18.67
N SER A 262 -16.00 3.09 -19.71
CA SER A 262 -15.28 4.17 -20.38
C SER A 262 -16.26 5.25 -20.85
N ALA A 263 -15.94 6.53 -20.58
CA ALA A 263 -16.74 7.64 -21.06
C ALA A 263 -16.55 7.91 -22.56
N VAL A 264 -15.37 7.58 -23.08
CA VAL A 264 -15.01 7.71 -24.50
C VAL A 264 -14.17 6.50 -24.93
N ALA A 265 -14.11 6.21 -26.23
CA ALA A 265 -13.16 5.23 -26.75
C ALA A 265 -11.72 5.76 -26.65
N PRO A 266 -10.69 4.88 -26.55
CA PRO A 266 -9.29 5.29 -26.63
C PRO A 266 -8.99 6.12 -27.87
N TYR A 267 -8.32 7.26 -27.66
CA TYR A 267 -7.93 8.12 -28.78
C TYR A 267 -6.66 7.62 -29.47
N TYR A 268 -6.59 7.80 -30.79
CA TYR A 268 -5.44 7.42 -31.61
C TYR A 268 -5.13 5.91 -31.51
N GLU A 269 -3.88 5.54 -31.28
CA GLU A 269 -3.43 4.15 -31.11
C GLU A 269 -3.35 3.73 -29.63
N ARG A 270 -3.98 4.48 -28.71
CA ARG A 270 -3.96 4.16 -27.28
C ARG A 270 -4.65 2.82 -27.02
N ARG A 271 -4.05 2.03 -26.12
CA ARG A 271 -4.60 0.75 -25.65
C ARG A 271 -4.64 0.71 -24.13
N THR A 272 -5.46 -0.16 -23.56
CA THR A 272 -5.51 -0.32 -22.11
C THR A 272 -4.23 -0.99 -21.58
N ASP A 273 -3.98 -0.82 -20.29
CA ASP A 273 -2.96 -1.58 -19.56
C ASP A 273 -3.26 -3.09 -19.59
N PHE A 274 -4.53 -3.48 -19.55
CA PHE A 274 -4.96 -4.87 -19.74
C PHE A 274 -4.47 -5.43 -21.09
N ASP A 275 -4.68 -4.70 -22.20
CA ASP A 275 -4.26 -5.15 -23.54
C ASP A 275 -2.76 -5.39 -23.58
N PHE A 276 -1.96 -4.47 -23.03
CA PHE A 276 -0.50 -4.61 -22.99
C PHE A 276 -0.07 -5.87 -22.22
N TRP A 277 -0.57 -6.05 -20.99
CA TRP A 277 -0.15 -7.17 -20.16
C TRP A 277 -0.63 -8.51 -20.71
N ARG A 278 -1.85 -8.56 -21.25
CA ARG A 278 -2.40 -9.72 -21.94
C ARG A 278 -1.54 -10.10 -23.13
N GLU A 279 -1.30 -9.16 -24.05
CA GLU A 279 -0.53 -9.40 -25.26
C GLU A 279 0.91 -9.84 -24.98
N LEU A 280 1.53 -9.27 -23.94
CA LEU A 280 2.84 -9.68 -23.47
C LEU A 280 2.78 -11.09 -22.88
N GLY A 281 1.80 -11.38 -22.02
CA GLY A 281 1.60 -12.69 -21.42
C GLY A 281 1.42 -13.80 -22.45
N LEU A 282 0.56 -13.59 -23.45
CA LEU A 282 0.36 -14.53 -24.56
C LEU A 282 1.67 -14.81 -25.32
N ARG A 283 2.45 -13.77 -25.63
CA ARG A 283 3.76 -13.93 -26.31
C ARG A 283 4.81 -14.63 -25.44
N MET A 284 4.61 -14.63 -24.12
CA MET A 284 5.47 -15.30 -23.14
C MET A 284 4.98 -16.70 -22.76
N GLY A 285 3.96 -17.24 -23.45
CA GLY A 285 3.43 -18.58 -23.19
C GLY A 285 2.61 -18.69 -21.90
N GLN A 286 1.90 -17.61 -21.53
CA GLN A 286 1.05 -17.54 -20.34
C GLN A 286 -0.45 -17.61 -20.68
N GLU A 287 -0.83 -18.23 -21.79
CA GLU A 287 -2.20 -18.22 -22.33
C GLU A 287 -3.24 -18.70 -21.30
N SER A 288 -2.91 -19.69 -20.47
CA SER A 288 -3.79 -20.20 -19.42
C SER A 288 -4.11 -19.18 -18.32
N TYR A 289 -3.29 -18.13 -18.16
CA TYR A 289 -3.47 -17.08 -17.16
C TYR A 289 -4.17 -15.84 -17.72
N TRP A 290 -4.46 -15.81 -19.03
CA TRP A 290 -5.16 -14.73 -19.72
C TRP A 290 -6.41 -15.27 -20.44
N PRO A 291 -7.38 -15.86 -19.72
CA PRO A 291 -8.54 -16.51 -20.32
C PRO A 291 -9.50 -15.51 -21.00
N TRP A 292 -9.47 -14.24 -20.58
CA TRP A 292 -10.33 -13.18 -21.08
C TRP A 292 -9.77 -12.57 -22.37
N GLN A 293 -10.63 -12.34 -23.36
CA GLN A 293 -10.27 -11.67 -24.62
C GLN A 293 -10.28 -10.16 -24.47
N THR A 294 -11.20 -9.61 -23.66
CA THR A 294 -11.36 -8.18 -23.41
C THR A 294 -11.18 -7.86 -21.93
N PHE A 295 -10.99 -6.57 -21.62
CA PHE A 295 -10.90 -6.14 -20.23
C PHE A 295 -12.24 -6.32 -19.51
N GLU A 296 -13.35 -6.01 -20.18
CA GLU A 296 -14.71 -6.17 -19.66
C GLU A 296 -15.04 -7.61 -19.29
N GLU A 297 -14.60 -8.60 -20.07
CA GLU A 297 -14.76 -10.03 -19.71
C GLU A 297 -14.03 -10.38 -18.40
N SER A 298 -12.90 -9.73 -18.11
CA SER A 298 -12.20 -9.90 -16.83
C SER A 298 -12.94 -9.22 -15.67
N LEU A 299 -13.66 -8.13 -15.93
CA LEU A 299 -14.51 -7.46 -14.95
C LEU A 299 -15.77 -8.27 -14.67
N ASP A 300 -16.38 -8.88 -15.69
CA ASP A 300 -17.47 -9.86 -15.52
C ASP A 300 -17.02 -11.02 -14.62
N ALA A 301 -15.85 -11.60 -14.90
CA ALA A 301 -15.32 -12.68 -14.07
C ALA A 301 -15.01 -12.24 -12.63
N THR A 302 -14.63 -10.98 -12.44
CA THR A 302 -14.39 -10.40 -11.12
C THR A 302 -15.68 -10.31 -10.31
N LEU A 303 -16.78 -9.90 -10.96
CA LEU A 303 -18.10 -9.70 -10.35
C LEU A 303 -18.98 -10.96 -10.31
N ALA A 304 -18.61 -12.02 -11.04
CA ALA A 304 -19.36 -13.27 -11.13
C ALA A 304 -19.80 -13.87 -9.78
N PRO A 305 -19.01 -13.82 -8.69
CA PRO A 305 -19.47 -14.30 -7.38
C PRO A 305 -20.68 -13.56 -6.80
N LEU A 306 -20.91 -12.31 -7.20
CA LEU A 306 -22.08 -11.51 -6.84
C LEU A 306 -23.32 -11.86 -7.70
N GLY A 307 -23.17 -12.69 -8.74
CA GLY A 307 -24.22 -12.94 -9.71
C GLY A 307 -24.53 -11.71 -10.58
N MET A 308 -23.57 -10.81 -10.75
CA MET A 308 -23.70 -9.54 -11.45
C MET A 308 -22.72 -9.47 -12.62
N SER A 309 -23.18 -8.97 -13.76
CA SER A 309 -22.34 -8.61 -14.91
C SER A 309 -21.73 -7.21 -14.74
N TRP A 310 -20.67 -6.93 -15.48
CA TRP A 310 -20.06 -5.62 -15.58
C TRP A 310 -21.05 -4.54 -16.05
N ALA A 311 -21.92 -4.89 -17.00
CA ALA A 311 -22.97 -3.99 -17.49
C ALA A 311 -23.95 -3.60 -16.38
N GLU A 312 -24.46 -4.58 -15.63
CA GLU A 312 -25.35 -4.33 -14.48
C GLU A 312 -24.65 -3.50 -13.40
N PHE A 313 -23.39 -3.81 -13.08
CA PHE A 313 -22.60 -3.02 -12.13
C PHE A 313 -22.54 -1.54 -12.53
N CYS A 314 -22.28 -1.24 -13.80
CA CYS A 314 -22.23 0.12 -14.30
C CYS A 314 -23.57 0.87 -14.24
N GLU A 315 -24.70 0.17 -14.15
CA GLU A 315 -26.03 0.78 -13.99
C GLU A 315 -26.41 1.02 -12.52
N THR A 316 -25.73 0.36 -11.57
CA THR A 316 -26.02 0.47 -10.14
C THR A 316 -25.40 1.69 -9.45
N VAL A 317 -24.47 2.39 -10.12
CA VAL A 317 -23.69 3.52 -9.60
C VAL A 317 -24.26 4.87 -10.06
#